data_AF-A0A938P1K4-F1
#
_entry.id   AF-A0A938P1K4-F1
#
_cell.length_a   1.000
_cell.length_b   1.000
_cell.length_c   1.000
_cell.angle_alpha   90.00
_cell.angle_beta   90.00
_cell.angle_gamma   90.00
#
_symmetry.space_group_name_H-M   'P 1'
#
loop_
_entity.id
_entity.type
_entity.pdbx_description
1 polymer ?
#
loop_
_entity_poly.entity_id
_entity_poly.type
_entity_poly.pdbx_seq_one_letter_code
_entity_poly.pdbx_strand_id
1 'polypeptide(L)'
;MPNKVLRLLSTIVFSTLAAVAQTSTQGTDEIPLLIRCDDLGMCHAVNMAGKQVMESGIPVSFSVMFACPWYQEAVDLLKQHPTVSIGIHLTLNAEWKNYRWGPVAGRSAVPSLVDSLGYFFPSRVALFANKPRIEEVETELRAQIERALGTGLKIDYVDYHMGTAVSTPEFRYLVEVLATEYGLAISRYFGEVDVEGLYNTPPEAKTDTLAKLVRDFEPGQTRLLVFHIGLATPEMDAMVDLNAFGLREMSKHRDAELRALLSHQFRQAINEKKVRLITYRELIYQIGVKNMRRPPVQGM
;
A
#
# COMPACT_ATOMS: atom_id res chain seq x y z
N MET A 1 68.23 24.96 52.55
CA MET A 1 67.70 25.84 53.62
C MET A 1 66.62 26.75 53.01
N PRO A 2 65.60 27.15 53.78
CA PRO A 2 64.16 26.85 53.58
C PRO A 2 63.46 27.84 52.63
N ASN A 3 62.28 27.55 52.05
CA ASN A 3 60.99 27.81 52.70
C ASN A 3 59.80 27.17 51.97
N LYS A 4 58.89 26.65 52.79
CA LYS A 4 57.59 26.08 52.43
C LYS A 4 56.65 27.18 51.92
N VAL A 5 55.97 26.94 50.80
CA VAL A 5 54.73 27.63 50.45
C VAL A 5 53.65 26.59 50.23
N LEU A 6 52.68 26.62 51.13
CA LEU A 6 51.45 25.84 51.15
C LEU A 6 50.58 26.29 49.96
N ARG A 7 50.30 25.42 48.99
CA ARG A 7 49.30 25.67 47.93
C ARG A 7 48.05 24.84 48.21
N LEU A 8 46.95 25.56 48.42
CA LEU A 8 45.59 25.05 48.55
C LEU A 8 45.15 24.41 47.23
N LEU A 9 44.80 23.13 47.23
CA LEU A 9 44.21 22.44 46.09
C LEU A 9 42.70 22.72 46.07
N SER A 10 42.23 23.43 45.04
CA SER A 10 40.80 23.57 44.73
C SER A 10 40.47 22.59 43.59
N THR A 11 39.81 21.48 43.93
CA THR A 11 39.33 20.50 42.95
C THR A 11 38.05 21.05 42.31
N ILE A 12 38.11 21.46 41.04
CA ILE A 12 36.94 21.82 40.24
C ILE A 12 36.38 20.53 39.64
N VAL A 13 35.20 20.11 40.13
CA VAL A 13 34.43 19.01 39.54
C VAL A 13 33.62 19.58 38.37
N PHE A 14 33.99 19.22 37.14
CA PHE A 14 33.16 19.48 35.96
C PHE A 14 32.06 18.42 35.88
N SER A 15 30.84 18.79 36.23
CA SER A 15 29.65 18.00 35.94
C SER A 15 29.19 18.29 34.50
N THR A 16 29.49 17.38 33.58
CA THR A 16 28.92 17.41 32.23
C THR A 16 27.48 16.90 32.28
N LEU A 17 26.50 17.81 32.34
CA LEU A 17 25.12 17.48 32.00
C LEU A 17 25.05 17.21 30.49
N ALA A 18 24.90 15.95 30.10
CA ALA A 18 24.47 15.59 28.77
C ALA A 18 22.99 16.01 28.62
N ALA A 19 22.75 17.08 27.86
CA ALA A 19 21.40 17.44 27.45
C ALA A 19 20.89 16.37 26.47
N VAL A 20 19.99 15.51 26.93
CA VAL A 20 19.19 14.67 26.05
C VAL A 20 18.26 15.63 25.29
N ALA A 21 18.55 15.84 24.01
CA ALA A 21 17.64 16.53 23.13
C ALA A 21 16.37 15.65 23.00
N GLN A 22 15.34 15.99 23.77
CA GLN A 22 13.98 15.58 23.44
C GLN A 22 13.65 16.25 22.11
N THR A 23 13.57 15.47 21.03
CA THR A 23 12.90 15.91 19.81
C THR A 23 11.45 16.16 20.17
N SER A 24 11.13 17.42 20.46
CA SER A 24 9.76 17.89 20.47
C SER A 24 9.20 17.65 19.07
N THR A 25 8.17 16.83 18.96
CA THR A 25 7.28 16.84 17.81
C THR A 25 6.54 18.17 17.84
N GLN A 26 7.16 19.25 17.36
CA GLN A 26 6.39 20.40 16.90
C GLN A 26 5.42 19.86 15.85
N GLY A 27 4.13 19.93 16.14
CA GLY A 27 3.10 19.56 15.17
C GLY A 27 3.35 20.35 13.90
N THR A 28 3.62 19.64 12.81
CA THR A 28 3.79 20.26 11.51
C THR A 28 2.43 20.79 11.05
N ASP A 29 2.36 22.03 10.57
CA ASP A 29 1.17 22.56 9.86
C ASP A 29 0.90 21.82 8.52
N GLU A 30 1.68 20.79 8.23
CA GLU A 30 1.57 19.96 7.04
C GLU A 30 0.42 18.96 7.14
N ILE A 31 -0.27 18.77 6.01
CA ILE A 31 -1.27 17.72 5.79
C ILE A 31 -0.69 16.76 4.74
N PRO A 32 0.05 15.71 5.14
CA PRO A 32 0.59 14.74 4.20
C PRO A 32 -0.51 13.76 3.77
N LEU A 33 -0.65 13.57 2.46
CA LEU A 33 -1.57 12.61 1.87
C LEU A 33 -0.80 11.63 0.98
N LEU A 34 -0.88 10.35 1.33
CA LEU A 34 -0.43 9.25 0.49
C LEU A 34 -1.63 8.67 -0.26
N ILE A 35 -1.54 8.66 -1.58
CA ILE A 35 -2.52 8.03 -2.47
C ILE A 35 -1.95 6.69 -2.93
N ARG A 36 -2.71 5.62 -2.68
CA ARG A 36 -2.40 4.28 -3.17
C ARG A 36 -3.46 3.84 -4.18
N CYS A 37 -3.04 3.40 -5.36
CA CYS A 37 -3.91 2.82 -6.38
C CYS A 37 -3.65 1.32 -6.45
N ASP A 38 -4.67 0.53 -6.09
CA ASP A 38 -4.58 -0.91 -5.97
C ASP A 38 -4.90 -1.60 -7.31
N ASP A 39 -4.57 -2.88 -7.40
CA ASP A 39 -4.94 -3.82 -8.47
C ASP A 39 -4.30 -3.60 -9.86
N LEU A 40 -3.19 -2.84 -9.99
CA LEU A 40 -2.46 -2.81 -11.26
C LEU A 40 -2.03 -4.24 -11.64
N GLY A 41 -2.09 -4.55 -12.93
CA GLY A 41 -1.85 -5.89 -13.45
C GLY A 41 -3.04 -6.84 -13.35
N MET A 42 -4.14 -6.46 -12.68
CA MET A 42 -5.35 -7.27 -12.63
C MET A 42 -5.93 -7.47 -14.03
N CYS A 43 -6.26 -6.40 -14.74
CA CYS A 43 -6.80 -6.44 -16.10
C CYS A 43 -6.41 -5.20 -16.92
N HIS A 44 -6.63 -5.24 -18.25
CA HIS A 44 -6.20 -4.16 -19.14
C HIS A 44 -6.87 -2.83 -18.78
N ALA A 45 -8.16 -2.85 -18.44
CA ALA A 45 -8.90 -1.67 -18.03
C ALA A 45 -8.32 -0.97 -16.78
N VAL A 46 -7.76 -1.73 -15.81
CA VAL A 46 -7.08 -1.14 -14.64
C VAL A 46 -5.72 -0.57 -15.03
N ASN A 47 -4.95 -1.28 -15.84
CA ASN A 47 -3.65 -0.80 -16.32
C ASN A 47 -3.78 0.52 -17.09
N MET A 48 -4.78 0.63 -17.96
CA MET A 48 -5.02 1.83 -18.76
C MET A 48 -5.53 3.01 -17.91
N ALA A 49 -6.29 2.75 -16.84
CA ALA A 49 -6.59 3.77 -15.84
C ALA A 49 -5.32 4.22 -15.09
N GLY A 50 -4.47 3.27 -14.70
CA GLY A 50 -3.16 3.54 -14.11
C GLY A 50 -2.28 4.41 -15.01
N LYS A 51 -2.28 4.15 -16.32
CA LYS A 51 -1.59 4.98 -17.32
C LYS A 51 -2.08 6.43 -17.29
N GLN A 52 -3.39 6.67 -17.26
CA GLN A 52 -3.92 8.05 -17.17
C GLN A 52 -3.49 8.75 -15.88
N VAL A 53 -3.48 8.03 -14.76
CA VAL A 53 -2.98 8.58 -13.49
C VAL A 53 -1.48 8.89 -13.56
N MET A 54 -0.66 8.01 -14.14
CA MET A 54 0.77 8.27 -14.35
C MET A 54 0.99 9.50 -15.24
N GLU A 55 0.25 9.63 -16.35
CA GLU A 55 0.36 10.74 -17.30
C GLU A 55 -0.13 12.07 -16.73
N SER A 56 -0.98 12.04 -15.70
CA SER A 56 -1.43 13.25 -14.99
C SER A 56 -0.31 13.91 -14.16
N GLY A 57 0.74 13.16 -13.81
CA GLY A 57 1.84 13.62 -12.97
C GLY A 57 1.50 13.75 -11.48
N ILE A 58 0.31 13.32 -11.03
CA ILE A 58 -0.05 13.28 -9.61
C ILE A 58 0.90 12.29 -8.91
N PRO A 59 1.57 12.69 -7.80
CA PRO A 59 2.36 11.75 -7.00
C PRO A 59 1.47 10.69 -6.38
N VAL A 60 1.63 9.44 -6.83
CA VAL A 60 0.89 8.28 -6.32
C VAL A 60 1.81 7.08 -6.08
N SER A 61 1.32 6.13 -5.29
CA SER A 61 1.91 4.82 -5.14
C SER A 61 0.99 3.78 -5.78
N PHE A 62 1.51 2.93 -6.64
CA PHE A 62 0.76 1.82 -7.24
C PHE A 62 1.13 0.51 -6.58
N SER A 63 0.17 -0.38 -6.34
CA SER A 63 0.45 -1.77 -6.00
C SER A 63 0.02 -2.70 -7.14
N VAL A 64 0.93 -3.62 -7.52
CA VAL A 64 0.76 -4.51 -8.67
C VAL A 64 0.47 -5.93 -8.20
N MET A 65 -0.57 -6.55 -8.74
CA MET A 65 -0.91 -7.96 -8.53
C MET A 65 -0.10 -8.84 -9.48
N PHE A 66 1.08 -9.29 -9.05
CA PHE A 66 1.97 -10.13 -9.87
C PHE A 66 1.43 -11.56 -10.12
N ALA A 67 0.36 -11.96 -9.44
CA ALA A 67 -0.39 -13.18 -9.73
C ALA A 67 -1.33 -13.03 -10.94
N CYS A 68 -1.71 -11.81 -11.33
CA CYS A 68 -2.73 -11.56 -12.34
C CYS A 68 -2.17 -11.52 -13.78
N PRO A 69 -2.96 -11.92 -14.79
CA PRO A 69 -2.48 -12.06 -16.18
C PRO A 69 -1.88 -10.80 -16.82
N TRP A 70 -2.35 -9.61 -16.45
CA TRP A 70 -1.96 -8.34 -17.09
C TRP A 70 -0.78 -7.64 -16.39
N TYR A 71 -0.09 -8.30 -15.45
CA TYR A 71 1.04 -7.68 -14.73
C TYR A 71 2.17 -7.24 -15.68
N GLN A 72 2.40 -7.94 -16.79
CA GLN A 72 3.48 -7.62 -17.73
C GLN A 72 3.24 -6.27 -18.42
N GLU A 73 2.01 -5.98 -18.83
CA GLU A 73 1.65 -4.66 -19.36
C GLU A 73 1.82 -3.58 -18.29
N ALA A 74 1.41 -3.86 -17.05
CA ALA A 74 1.60 -2.94 -15.94
C ALA A 74 3.10 -2.62 -15.74
N VAL A 75 3.97 -3.64 -15.84
CA VAL A 75 5.43 -3.49 -15.76
C VAL A 75 5.96 -2.59 -16.88
N ASP A 76 5.53 -2.79 -18.13
CA ASP A 76 5.98 -1.99 -19.26
C ASP A 76 5.56 -0.52 -19.14
N LEU A 77 4.35 -0.28 -18.63
CA LEU A 77 3.86 1.07 -18.32
C LEU A 77 4.66 1.72 -17.19
N LEU A 78 4.92 1.00 -16.10
CA LEU A 78 5.63 1.51 -14.94
C LEU A 78 7.11 1.82 -15.23
N LYS A 79 7.76 1.04 -16.11
CA LYS A 79 9.13 1.34 -16.58
C LYS A 79 9.23 2.69 -17.30
N GLN A 80 8.16 3.15 -17.93
CA GLN A 80 8.09 4.44 -18.61
C GLN A 80 7.83 5.61 -17.65
N HIS A 81 7.43 5.33 -16.40
CA HIS A 81 7.03 6.33 -15.41
C HIS A 81 7.78 6.13 -14.07
N PRO A 82 9.11 6.32 -14.02
CA PRO A 82 9.93 5.99 -12.85
C PRO A 82 9.66 6.89 -11.62
N THR A 83 8.88 7.95 -11.77
CA THR A 83 8.57 8.91 -10.69
C THR A 83 7.55 8.39 -9.67
N VAL A 84 6.72 7.41 -10.03
CA VAL A 84 5.74 6.81 -9.11
C VAL A 84 6.39 5.79 -8.19
N SER A 85 5.83 5.59 -7.00
CA SER A 85 6.23 4.50 -6.12
C SER A 85 5.51 3.21 -6.51
N ILE A 86 6.21 2.09 -6.44
CA ILE A 86 5.70 0.80 -6.92
C ILE A 86 5.77 -0.21 -5.79
N GLY A 87 4.67 -0.89 -5.52
CA GLY A 87 4.59 -1.96 -4.56
C GLY A 87 4.04 -3.26 -5.14
N ILE A 88 4.14 -4.32 -4.34
CA ILE A 88 3.56 -5.63 -4.63
C ILE A 88 2.25 -5.76 -3.87
N HIS A 89 1.16 -5.97 -4.62
CA HIS A 89 -0.14 -6.30 -4.07
C HIS A 89 -0.23 -7.81 -3.81
N LEU A 90 0.24 -8.22 -2.63
CA LEU A 90 0.30 -9.64 -2.25
C LEU A 90 -1.09 -10.26 -2.29
N THR A 91 -1.25 -11.28 -3.13
CA THR A 91 -2.57 -11.79 -3.54
C THR A 91 -2.73 -13.25 -3.15
N LEU A 92 -3.79 -13.58 -2.42
CA LEU A 92 -4.10 -14.96 -1.97
C LEU A 92 -5.57 -15.34 -2.21
N ASN A 93 -6.31 -14.54 -2.97
CA ASN A 93 -7.70 -14.76 -3.34
C ASN A 93 -7.93 -14.33 -4.80
N ALA A 94 -9.01 -14.82 -5.42
CA ALA A 94 -9.46 -14.45 -6.78
C ALA A 94 -11.00 -14.41 -6.84
N GLU A 95 -11.54 -13.22 -6.56
CA GLU A 95 -12.94 -12.94 -6.25
C GLU A 95 -13.89 -12.93 -7.44
N TRP A 96 -13.40 -12.65 -8.65
CA TRP A 96 -14.27 -12.50 -9.82
C TRP A 96 -14.73 -13.85 -10.34
N LYS A 97 -16.04 -14.04 -10.51
CA LYS A 97 -16.62 -15.28 -11.03
C LYS A 97 -16.05 -15.72 -12.39
N ASN A 98 -15.90 -14.77 -13.32
CA ASN A 98 -15.60 -15.05 -14.73
C ASN A 98 -14.14 -14.72 -15.12
N TYR A 99 -13.33 -14.21 -14.18
CA TYR A 99 -11.98 -13.74 -14.45
C TYR A 99 -11.06 -14.03 -13.25
N ARG A 100 -10.49 -15.24 -13.21
CA ARG A 100 -9.75 -15.72 -12.02
C ARG A 100 -8.30 -15.97 -12.35
N TRP A 101 -7.46 -15.82 -11.33
CA TRP A 101 -6.03 -16.08 -11.37
C TRP A 101 -5.66 -17.14 -10.33
N GLY A 102 -4.48 -17.71 -10.52
CA GLY A 102 -3.92 -18.76 -9.67
C GLY A 102 -2.55 -18.36 -9.12
N PRO A 103 -1.91 -19.28 -8.38
CA PRO A 103 -0.65 -19.03 -7.72
C PRO A 103 0.51 -18.89 -8.70
N VAL A 104 1.42 -17.98 -8.38
CA VAL A 104 2.71 -17.79 -9.05
C VAL A 104 3.60 -19.01 -8.91
N ALA A 105 3.60 -19.65 -7.73
CA ALA A 105 4.35 -20.88 -7.45
C ALA A 105 3.81 -22.11 -8.21
N GLY A 106 2.61 -22.00 -8.79
CA GLY A 106 1.92 -23.08 -9.45
C GLY A 106 1.12 -23.97 -8.49
N ARG A 107 -0.05 -24.42 -8.94
CA ARG A 107 -1.03 -25.15 -8.11
C ARG A 107 -0.50 -26.41 -7.42
N SER A 108 0.51 -27.06 -7.99
CA SER A 108 1.11 -28.27 -7.42
C SER A 108 2.06 -27.97 -6.26
N ALA A 109 2.64 -26.78 -6.21
CA ALA A 109 3.49 -26.34 -5.10
C ALA A 109 2.66 -25.84 -3.91
N VAL A 110 1.46 -25.30 -4.18
CA VAL A 110 0.59 -24.70 -3.16
C VAL A 110 -0.87 -25.20 -3.21
N PRO A 111 -1.11 -26.53 -3.19
CA PRO A 111 -2.45 -27.11 -3.36
C PRO A 111 -3.49 -26.71 -2.30
N SER A 112 -3.08 -26.24 -1.12
CA SER A 112 -4.01 -25.75 -0.09
C SER A 112 -4.56 -24.34 -0.37
N LEU A 113 -3.95 -23.60 -1.30
CA LEU A 113 -4.33 -22.23 -1.63
C LEU A 113 -5.29 -22.12 -2.80
N VAL A 114 -5.56 -23.24 -3.49
CA VAL A 114 -6.33 -23.25 -4.73
C VAL A 114 -7.55 -24.16 -4.67
N ASP A 115 -8.55 -23.84 -5.47
CA ASP A 115 -9.70 -24.70 -5.70
C ASP A 115 -9.40 -25.83 -6.71
N SER A 116 -10.42 -26.63 -7.01
CA SER A 116 -10.31 -27.76 -7.93
C SER A 116 -9.97 -27.39 -9.38
N LEU A 117 -10.13 -26.11 -9.76
CA LEU A 117 -9.75 -25.59 -11.07
C LEU A 117 -8.33 -25.03 -11.07
N GLY A 118 -7.71 -24.87 -9.89
CA GLY A 118 -6.37 -24.32 -9.72
C GLY A 118 -6.32 -22.80 -9.54
N TYR A 119 -7.47 -22.16 -9.30
CA TYR A 119 -7.54 -20.73 -8.98
C TYR A 119 -7.48 -20.50 -7.48
N PHE A 120 -7.02 -19.33 -7.04
CA PHE A 120 -7.17 -18.96 -5.63
C PHE A 120 -8.64 -18.90 -5.22
N PHE A 121 -8.95 -19.19 -3.96
CA PHE A 121 -10.31 -19.09 -3.44
C PHE A 121 -10.88 -17.66 -3.55
N PRO A 122 -12.20 -17.49 -3.74
CA PRO A 122 -12.79 -16.18 -4.03
C PRO A 122 -12.88 -15.25 -2.81
N SER A 123 -12.66 -15.78 -1.60
CA SER A 123 -12.77 -15.00 -0.37
C SER A 123 -11.88 -15.57 0.73
N ARG A 124 -11.58 -14.75 1.75
CA ARG A 124 -10.89 -15.19 2.97
C ARG A 124 -11.62 -16.36 3.64
N VAL A 125 -12.95 -16.30 3.72
CA VAL A 125 -13.77 -17.37 4.31
C VAL A 125 -13.57 -18.69 3.55
N ALA A 126 -13.60 -18.66 2.22
CA ALA A 126 -13.40 -19.85 1.40
C ALA A 126 -11.97 -20.40 1.51
N LEU A 127 -10.96 -19.52 1.54
CA LEU A 127 -9.56 -19.89 1.75
C LEU A 127 -9.40 -20.62 3.09
N PHE A 128 -9.85 -20.03 4.20
CA PHE A 128 -9.69 -20.62 5.53
C PHE A 128 -10.52 -21.88 5.74
N ALA A 129 -11.67 -22.02 5.08
CA ALA A 129 -12.42 -23.28 5.05
C ALA A 129 -11.59 -24.43 4.45
N ASN A 130 -10.65 -24.12 3.53
CA ASN A 130 -9.72 -25.08 2.95
C ASN A 130 -8.44 -25.33 3.79
N LYS A 131 -8.31 -24.70 4.96
CA LYS A 131 -7.17 -24.87 5.89
C LYS A 131 -5.82 -24.62 5.19
N PRO A 132 -5.54 -23.37 4.78
CA PRO A 132 -4.31 -23.04 4.06
C PRO A 132 -3.10 -23.39 4.93
N ARG A 133 -2.08 -23.98 4.30
CA ARG A 133 -0.83 -24.36 4.97
C ARG A 133 0.16 -23.18 4.92
N ILE A 134 0.78 -22.87 6.05
CA ILE A 134 1.61 -21.66 6.18
C ILE A 134 2.85 -21.71 5.27
N GLU A 135 3.45 -22.88 5.11
CA GLU A 135 4.58 -23.12 4.22
C GLU A 135 4.23 -22.88 2.74
N GLU A 136 2.97 -23.12 2.37
CA GLU A 136 2.49 -22.85 1.01
C GLU A 136 2.19 -21.37 0.81
N VAL A 137 1.68 -20.69 1.84
CA VAL A 137 1.54 -19.23 1.83
C VAL A 137 2.91 -18.59 1.68
N GLU A 138 3.93 -19.04 2.42
CA GLU A 138 5.30 -18.55 2.24
C GLU A 138 5.79 -18.79 0.82
N THR A 139 5.65 -20.02 0.32
CA THR A 139 6.05 -20.39 -1.04
C THR A 139 5.43 -19.46 -2.08
N GLU A 140 4.13 -19.18 -1.97
CA GLU A 140 3.43 -18.32 -2.92
C GLU A 140 3.81 -16.83 -2.78
N LEU A 141 3.82 -16.29 -1.57
CA LEU A 141 4.15 -14.87 -1.35
C LEU A 141 5.60 -14.58 -1.76
N ARG A 142 6.52 -15.50 -1.47
CA ARG A 142 7.92 -15.43 -1.93
C ARG A 142 7.98 -15.43 -3.45
N ALA A 143 7.26 -16.33 -4.12
CA ALA A 143 7.26 -16.42 -5.57
C ALA A 143 6.67 -15.15 -6.23
N GLN A 144 5.66 -14.51 -5.63
CA GLN A 144 5.16 -13.20 -6.07
C GLN A 144 6.20 -12.10 -5.93
N ILE A 145 6.94 -12.05 -4.80
CA ILE A 145 8.01 -11.07 -4.57
C ILE A 145 9.16 -11.28 -5.55
N GLU A 146 9.63 -12.50 -5.72
CA GLU A 146 10.71 -12.84 -6.66
C GLU A 146 10.31 -12.52 -8.11
N ARG A 147 9.07 -12.83 -8.51
CA ARG A 147 8.53 -12.43 -9.82
C ARG A 147 8.58 -10.92 -10.00
N ALA A 148 8.16 -10.15 -9.00
CA ALA A 148 8.17 -8.69 -9.04
C ALA A 148 9.58 -8.12 -9.18
N LEU A 149 10.52 -8.58 -8.36
CA LEU A 149 11.93 -8.15 -8.38
C LEU A 149 12.61 -8.54 -9.70
N GLY A 150 12.28 -9.70 -10.26
CA GLY A 150 12.79 -10.17 -11.56
C GLY A 150 12.37 -9.32 -12.76
N THR A 151 11.41 -8.41 -12.60
CA THR A 151 10.98 -7.51 -13.69
C THR A 151 11.94 -6.36 -13.96
N GLY A 152 12.83 -6.04 -13.01
CA GLY A 152 13.71 -4.88 -13.04
C GLY A 152 13.04 -3.56 -12.61
N LEU A 153 11.79 -3.60 -12.12
CA LEU A 153 11.18 -2.45 -11.47
C LEU A 153 11.85 -2.16 -10.12
N LYS A 154 11.89 -0.88 -9.73
CA LYS A 154 12.22 -0.50 -8.36
C LYS A 154 11.00 -0.69 -7.46
N ILE A 155 10.91 -1.87 -6.85
CA ILE A 155 9.87 -2.19 -5.86
C ILE A 155 10.23 -1.52 -4.53
N ASP A 156 9.33 -0.70 -4.01
CA ASP A 156 9.52 0.08 -2.79
C ASP A 156 8.84 -0.59 -1.57
N TYR A 157 7.65 -1.18 -1.74
CA TYR A 157 6.84 -1.70 -0.63
C TYR A 157 6.00 -2.93 -1.00
N VAL A 158 5.41 -3.57 0.01
CA VAL A 158 4.33 -4.55 -0.16
C VAL A 158 3.06 -4.06 0.52
N ASP A 159 1.92 -4.40 -0.06
CA ASP A 159 0.60 -4.36 0.56
C ASP A 159 -0.14 -5.66 0.23
N TYR A 160 -1.45 -5.72 0.47
CA TYR A 160 -2.17 -6.98 0.49
C TYR A 160 -3.58 -6.85 -0.08
N HIS A 161 -3.89 -7.69 -1.05
CA HIS A 161 -5.20 -7.73 -1.68
C HIS A 161 -6.25 -8.27 -0.70
N MET A 162 -7.33 -7.50 -0.51
CA MET A 162 -8.45 -7.77 0.42
C MET A 162 -8.03 -8.09 1.88
N GLY A 163 -6.83 -7.70 2.30
CA GLY A 163 -6.33 -8.04 3.64
C GLY A 163 -5.94 -9.50 3.83
N THR A 164 -5.97 -10.34 2.78
CA THR A 164 -5.86 -11.79 2.93
C THR A 164 -4.49 -12.20 3.47
N ALA A 165 -3.40 -11.61 2.99
CA ALA A 165 -2.04 -11.93 3.46
C ALA A 165 -1.74 -11.46 4.89
N VAL A 166 -2.64 -10.74 5.56
CA VAL A 166 -2.47 -10.27 6.95
C VAL A 166 -3.69 -10.56 7.83
N SER A 167 -4.56 -11.46 7.39
CA SER A 167 -5.83 -11.76 8.06
C SER A 167 -5.68 -12.55 9.36
N THR A 168 -4.52 -13.16 9.59
CA THR A 168 -4.15 -13.80 10.86
C THR A 168 -2.83 -13.22 11.37
N PRO A 169 -2.54 -13.31 12.69
CA PRO A 169 -1.23 -12.92 13.22
C PRO A 169 -0.07 -13.68 12.58
N GLU A 170 -0.27 -14.96 12.23
CA GLU A 170 0.72 -15.81 11.58
C GLU A 170 1.01 -15.36 10.14
N PHE A 171 -0.02 -15.08 9.34
CA PHE A 171 0.15 -14.58 7.98
C PHE A 171 0.81 -13.20 7.98
N ARG A 172 0.41 -12.33 8.90
CA ARG A 172 1.03 -11.01 9.06
C ARG A 172 2.51 -11.13 9.43
N TYR A 173 2.85 -12.00 10.38
CA TYR A 173 4.24 -12.23 10.76
C TYR A 173 5.07 -12.73 9.57
N LEU A 174 4.52 -13.65 8.77
CA LEU A 174 5.16 -14.11 7.54
C LEU A 174 5.41 -12.97 6.54
N VAL A 175 4.43 -12.09 6.32
CA VAL A 175 4.61 -10.89 5.46
C VAL A 175 5.74 -9.99 5.98
N GLU A 176 5.83 -9.79 7.30
CA GLU A 176 6.91 -9.00 7.91
C GLU A 176 8.29 -9.64 7.76
N VAL A 177 8.37 -10.97 7.90
CA VAL A 177 9.61 -11.74 7.68
C VAL A 177 10.07 -11.58 6.23
N LEU A 178 9.17 -11.81 5.27
CA LEU A 178 9.49 -11.68 3.84
C LEU A 178 9.86 -10.24 3.48
N ALA A 179 9.11 -9.24 3.95
CA ALA A 179 9.45 -7.85 3.72
C ALA A 179 10.85 -7.49 4.26
N THR A 180 11.20 -7.98 5.45
CA THR A 180 12.53 -7.80 6.03
C THR A 180 13.61 -8.48 5.20
N GLU A 181 13.38 -9.73 4.78
CA GLU A 181 14.31 -10.53 3.98
C GLU A 181 14.65 -9.85 2.65
N TYR A 182 13.64 -9.29 1.98
CA TYR A 182 13.79 -8.60 0.69
C TYR A 182 14.08 -7.10 0.81
N GLY A 183 14.18 -6.55 2.03
CA GLY A 183 14.42 -5.12 2.27
C GLY A 183 13.28 -4.21 1.80
N LEU A 184 12.05 -4.71 1.77
CA LEU A 184 10.85 -4.01 1.34
C LEU A 184 10.15 -3.34 2.52
N ALA A 185 9.54 -2.18 2.26
CA ALA A 185 8.64 -1.56 3.20
C ALA A 185 7.27 -2.26 3.21
N ILE A 186 6.43 -1.97 4.20
CA ILE A 186 5.05 -2.48 4.27
C ILE A 186 4.10 -1.29 4.39
N SER A 187 3.06 -1.26 3.54
CA SER A 187 1.99 -0.27 3.64
C SER A 187 1.34 -0.31 5.03
N ARG A 188 1.11 0.86 5.64
CA ARG A 188 0.58 1.07 7.01
C ARG A 188 1.58 0.90 8.16
N TYR A 189 2.87 0.73 7.87
CA TYR A 189 3.91 0.54 8.89
C TYR A 189 4.70 1.82 9.19
N PHE A 190 4.25 2.97 8.69
CA PHE A 190 4.87 4.28 8.93
C PHE A 190 3.98 5.22 9.74
N GLY A 191 2.94 4.68 10.40
CA GLY A 191 2.00 5.47 11.19
C GLY A 191 0.99 6.23 10.35
N GLU A 192 0.76 5.77 9.11
CA GLU A 192 -0.33 6.27 8.27
C GLU A 192 -1.68 6.05 8.96
N VAL A 193 -2.59 7.00 8.77
CA VAL A 193 -3.98 6.92 9.21
C VAL A 193 -4.82 6.59 7.98
N ASP A 194 -5.38 5.37 7.94
CA ASP A 194 -6.35 4.98 6.93
C ASP A 194 -7.53 5.95 6.93
N VAL A 195 -7.85 6.48 5.76
CA VAL A 195 -9.05 7.29 5.54
C VAL A 195 -10.06 6.43 4.81
N GLU A 196 -11.31 6.46 5.26
CA GLU A 196 -12.40 5.82 4.54
C GLU A 196 -12.50 6.42 3.13
N GLY A 197 -12.17 5.59 2.14
CA GLY A 197 -12.09 5.99 0.74
C GLY A 197 -13.46 6.07 0.07
N LEU A 198 -13.45 6.07 -1.25
CA LEU A 198 -14.65 6.28 -2.05
C LEU A 198 -15.34 4.98 -2.46
N TYR A 199 -14.86 3.81 -2.00
CA TYR A 199 -15.27 2.50 -2.51
C TYR A 199 -16.81 2.38 -2.55
N ASN A 200 -17.46 2.52 -1.39
CA ASN A 200 -18.91 2.44 -1.22
C ASN A 200 -19.68 3.70 -1.67
N THR A 201 -19.01 4.78 -2.05
CA THR A 201 -19.66 6.00 -2.52
C THR A 201 -20.30 5.75 -3.90
N PRO A 202 -21.56 6.19 -4.13
CA PRO A 202 -22.18 6.11 -5.45
C PRO A 202 -21.31 6.76 -6.55
N PRO A 203 -21.24 6.21 -7.77
CA PRO A 203 -20.36 6.70 -8.84
C PRO A 203 -20.50 8.20 -9.13
N GLU A 204 -21.72 8.73 -9.09
CA GLU A 204 -22.02 10.15 -9.34
C GLU A 204 -21.56 11.09 -8.23
N ALA A 205 -21.39 10.60 -7.00
CA ALA A 205 -21.03 11.40 -5.83
C ALA A 205 -19.53 11.39 -5.52
N LYS A 206 -18.76 10.44 -6.09
CA LYS A 206 -17.34 10.21 -5.72
C LYS A 206 -16.47 11.48 -5.80
N THR A 207 -16.62 12.29 -6.84
CA THR A 207 -15.85 13.52 -7.03
C THR A 207 -16.09 14.53 -5.91
N ASP A 208 -17.36 14.81 -5.59
CA ASP A 208 -17.71 15.79 -4.57
C ASP A 208 -17.37 15.28 -3.16
N THR A 209 -17.58 13.98 -2.92
CA THR A 209 -17.19 13.32 -1.67
C THR A 209 -15.68 13.40 -1.45
N LEU A 210 -14.87 13.12 -2.48
CA LEU A 210 -13.41 13.21 -2.38
C LEU A 210 -12.94 14.65 -2.09
N ALA A 211 -13.48 15.62 -2.82
CA ALA A 211 -13.11 17.01 -2.60
C ALA A 211 -13.49 17.51 -1.20
N LYS A 212 -14.67 17.11 -0.68
CA LYS A 212 -15.07 17.40 0.69
C LYS A 212 -14.13 16.74 1.70
N LEU A 213 -13.84 15.45 1.52
CA LEU A 213 -12.97 14.68 2.41
C LEU A 213 -11.60 15.34 2.58
N VAL A 214 -10.98 15.78 1.48
CA VAL A 214 -9.70 16.48 1.49
C VAL A 214 -9.78 17.83 2.23
N ARG A 215 -10.88 18.57 2.05
CA ARG A 215 -11.10 19.86 2.76
C ARG A 215 -11.21 19.69 4.27
N ASP A 216 -11.69 18.54 4.72
CA ASP A 216 -11.86 18.20 6.13
C ASP A 216 -10.57 17.66 6.78
N PHE A 217 -9.47 17.52 6.03
CA PHE A 217 -8.21 17.08 6.62
C PHE A 217 -7.58 18.13 7.52
N GLU A 218 -7.09 17.67 8.67
CA GLU A 218 -6.35 18.47 9.63
C GLU A 218 -4.86 18.09 9.62
N PRO A 219 -3.94 19.03 9.94
CA PRO A 219 -2.51 18.76 9.99
C PRO A 219 -2.13 17.59 10.90
N GLY A 220 -0.99 16.97 10.62
CA GLY A 220 -0.41 15.91 11.45
C GLY A 220 -0.06 14.65 10.67
N GLN A 221 -0.56 13.49 11.12
CA GLN A 221 -0.17 12.19 10.56
C GLN A 221 -0.51 12.05 9.07
N THR A 222 0.32 11.30 8.34
CA THR A 222 0.07 10.93 6.95
C THR A 222 -1.29 10.26 6.80
N ARG A 223 -2.17 10.82 5.98
CA ARG A 223 -3.42 10.19 5.58
C ARG A 223 -3.15 9.21 4.44
N LEU A 224 -3.71 8.01 4.50
CA LEU A 224 -3.68 7.02 3.43
C LEU A 224 -5.06 6.94 2.77
N LEU A 225 -5.14 7.31 1.49
CA LEU A 225 -6.32 7.09 0.65
C LEU A 225 -6.03 6.00 -0.38
N VAL A 226 -6.87 4.96 -0.37
CA VAL A 226 -6.80 3.85 -1.31
C VAL A 226 -7.85 4.03 -2.40
N PHE A 227 -7.41 3.90 -3.65
CA PHE A 227 -8.23 3.98 -4.84
C PHE A 227 -8.21 2.66 -5.60
N HIS A 228 -9.34 2.30 -6.19
CA HIS A 228 -9.51 1.17 -7.08
C HIS A 228 -9.88 1.71 -8.46
N ILE A 229 -8.89 2.24 -9.18
CA ILE A 229 -9.11 2.85 -10.49
C ILE A 229 -9.34 1.79 -11.57
N GLY A 230 -10.07 2.15 -12.63
CA GLY A 230 -10.30 1.28 -13.78
C GLY A 230 -11.16 1.96 -14.83
N LEU A 231 -11.00 1.64 -16.10
CA LEU A 231 -11.86 2.16 -17.15
C LEU A 231 -13.17 1.38 -17.23
N ALA A 232 -14.29 2.09 -17.40
CA ALA A 232 -15.57 1.46 -17.69
C ALA A 232 -15.55 0.87 -19.11
N THR A 233 -15.28 -0.42 -19.19
CA THR A 233 -15.12 -1.17 -20.45
C THR A 233 -15.84 -2.51 -20.39
N PRO A 234 -16.15 -3.13 -21.54
CA PRO A 234 -16.76 -4.46 -21.57
C PRO A 234 -15.95 -5.54 -20.82
N GLU A 235 -14.63 -5.41 -20.77
CA GLU A 235 -13.76 -6.32 -19.99
C GLU A 235 -14.13 -6.27 -18.50
N MET A 236 -14.21 -5.06 -17.93
CA MET A 236 -14.54 -4.87 -16.53
C MET A 236 -16.02 -5.15 -16.23
N ASP A 237 -16.93 -4.82 -17.16
CA ASP A 237 -18.37 -5.10 -17.04
C ASP A 237 -18.69 -6.61 -16.95
N ALA A 238 -17.85 -7.45 -17.54
CA ALA A 238 -18.02 -8.90 -17.52
C ALA A 238 -17.65 -9.54 -16.17
N MET A 239 -16.96 -8.81 -15.29
CA MET A 239 -16.48 -9.31 -14.02
C MET A 239 -17.55 -9.18 -12.92
N VAL A 240 -17.80 -10.27 -12.21
CA VAL A 240 -18.78 -10.32 -11.11
C VAL A 240 -18.06 -10.74 -9.83
N ASP A 241 -17.98 -9.84 -8.86
CA ASP A 241 -17.40 -10.13 -7.55
C ASP A 241 -18.31 -11.12 -6.80
N LEU A 242 -17.70 -12.18 -6.24
CA LEU A 242 -18.38 -13.21 -5.49
C LEU A 242 -18.54 -12.88 -4.00
N ASN A 243 -17.95 -11.79 -3.51
CA ASN A 243 -18.04 -11.34 -2.13
C ASN A 243 -19.27 -10.46 -1.88
N ALA A 244 -19.82 -10.53 -0.66
CA ALA A 244 -21.01 -9.76 -0.29
C ALA A 244 -20.80 -8.24 -0.28
N PHE A 245 -19.55 -7.78 -0.08
CA PHE A 245 -19.18 -6.38 -0.15
C PHE A 245 -18.83 -5.93 -1.58
N GLY A 246 -18.77 -6.87 -2.53
CA GLY A 246 -18.52 -6.58 -3.93
C GLY A 246 -19.65 -5.74 -4.51
N LEU A 247 -19.29 -4.57 -5.04
CA LEU A 247 -20.26 -3.63 -5.61
C LEU A 247 -20.82 -4.13 -6.94
N ARG A 248 -22.10 -3.84 -7.18
CA ARG A 248 -22.69 -3.98 -8.50
C ARG A 248 -22.10 -2.93 -9.44
N GLU A 249 -22.03 -3.24 -10.73
CA GLU A 249 -21.50 -2.31 -11.74
C GLU A 249 -20.09 -1.79 -11.37
N MET A 250 -19.20 -2.71 -10.93
CA MET A 250 -17.86 -2.38 -10.45
C MET A 250 -17.09 -1.47 -11.43
N SER A 251 -17.24 -1.71 -12.73
CA SER A 251 -16.67 -0.87 -13.79
C SER A 251 -16.99 0.62 -13.62
N LYS A 252 -18.24 0.98 -13.31
CA LYS A 252 -18.67 2.35 -13.07
C LYS A 252 -18.08 2.93 -11.79
N HIS A 253 -17.97 2.12 -10.73
CA HIS A 253 -17.36 2.55 -9.48
C HIS A 253 -15.87 2.83 -9.65
N ARG A 254 -15.14 1.95 -10.33
CA ARG A 254 -13.70 2.12 -10.60
C ARG A 254 -13.40 3.29 -11.54
N ASP A 255 -14.24 3.48 -12.56
CA ASP A 255 -14.17 4.64 -13.47
C ASP A 255 -14.47 5.96 -12.76
N ALA A 256 -15.46 5.96 -11.87
CA ALA A 256 -15.76 7.13 -11.05
C ALA A 256 -14.62 7.47 -10.09
N GLU A 257 -13.89 6.49 -9.55
CA GLU A 257 -12.69 6.75 -8.74
C GLU A 257 -11.55 7.35 -9.56
N LEU A 258 -11.32 6.84 -10.77
CA LEU A 258 -10.38 7.43 -11.71
C LEU A 258 -10.74 8.89 -12.01
N ARG A 259 -12.00 9.16 -12.37
CA ARG A 259 -12.48 10.52 -12.67
C ARG A 259 -12.40 11.45 -11.47
N ALA A 260 -12.70 10.97 -10.26
CA ALA A 260 -12.58 11.75 -9.04
C ALA A 260 -11.12 12.14 -8.77
N LEU A 261 -10.20 11.17 -8.88
CA LEU A 261 -8.76 11.39 -8.69
C LEU A 261 -8.19 12.39 -9.71
N LEU A 262 -8.64 12.35 -10.96
CA LEU A 262 -8.18 13.25 -12.02
C LEU A 262 -8.96 14.58 -12.10
N SER A 263 -9.91 14.80 -11.19
CA SER A 263 -10.81 15.96 -11.26
C SER A 263 -10.14 17.29 -10.90
N HIS A 264 -10.64 18.38 -11.51
CA HIS A 264 -10.27 19.73 -11.10
C HIS A 264 -10.65 20.01 -9.64
N GLN A 265 -11.80 19.47 -9.19
CA GLN A 265 -12.32 19.64 -7.84
C GLN A 265 -11.36 19.07 -6.79
N PHE A 266 -10.82 17.87 -7.03
CA PHE A 266 -9.80 17.28 -6.16
C PHE A 266 -8.53 18.12 -6.14
N ARG A 267 -8.02 18.53 -7.31
CA ARG A 267 -6.84 19.40 -7.39
C ARG A 267 -7.05 20.73 -6.65
N GLN A 268 -8.24 21.32 -6.76
CA GLN A 268 -8.59 22.54 -6.06
C GLN A 268 -8.61 22.32 -4.53
N ALA A 269 -9.22 21.23 -4.05
CA ALA A 269 -9.24 20.90 -2.62
C ALA A 269 -7.82 20.70 -2.04
N ILE A 270 -6.95 20.01 -2.79
CA ILE A 270 -5.53 19.84 -2.43
C ILE A 270 -4.83 21.20 -2.29
N ASN A 271 -5.03 22.10 -3.25
CA ASN A 271 -4.42 23.44 -3.23
C ASN A 271 -4.98 24.32 -2.09
N GLU A 272 -6.29 24.32 -1.88
CA GLU A 272 -6.97 25.10 -0.84
C GLU A 272 -6.46 24.74 0.56
N LYS A 273 -6.32 23.43 0.83
CA LYS A 273 -5.81 22.92 2.11
C LYS A 273 -4.29 22.84 2.18
N LYS A 274 -3.58 23.15 1.09
CA LYS A 274 -2.13 22.99 0.97
C LYS A 274 -1.68 21.57 1.35
N VAL A 275 -2.45 20.57 0.92
CA VAL A 275 -2.12 19.16 1.13
C VAL A 275 -0.84 18.82 0.37
N ARG A 276 0.08 18.14 1.04
CA ARG A 276 1.29 17.62 0.41
C ARG A 276 1.07 16.17 -0.01
N LEU A 277 1.04 15.94 -1.32
CA LEU A 277 1.01 14.59 -1.86
C LEU A 277 2.39 13.94 -1.71
N ILE A 278 2.40 12.74 -1.13
CA ILE A 278 3.61 11.94 -0.92
C ILE A 278 3.42 10.52 -1.44
N THR A 279 4.54 9.84 -1.68
CA THR A 279 4.56 8.44 -2.11
C THR A 279 5.25 7.56 -1.06
N TYR A 280 5.06 6.24 -1.14
CA TYR A 280 5.78 5.31 -0.28
C TYR A 280 7.29 5.45 -0.41
N ARG A 281 7.82 5.63 -1.62
CA ARG A 281 9.25 5.89 -1.85
C ARG A 281 9.76 7.08 -1.05
N GLU A 282 8.99 8.16 -1.01
CA GLU A 282 9.38 9.34 -0.25
C GLU A 282 9.29 9.11 1.26
N LEU A 283 8.24 8.42 1.71
CA LEU A 283 8.05 8.04 3.11
C LEU A 283 9.19 7.13 3.60
N ILE A 284 9.62 6.18 2.76
CA ILE A 284 10.78 5.31 2.99
C ILE A 284 12.07 6.11 3.03
N TYR A 285 12.25 7.10 2.14
CA TYR A 285 13.43 7.97 2.16
C TYR A 285 13.51 8.78 3.46
N GLN A 286 12.38 9.27 3.96
CA GLN A 286 12.31 10.10 5.17
C GLN A 286 12.48 9.29 6.46
N ILE A 287 11.78 8.16 6.58
CA ILE A 287 11.71 7.38 7.82
C ILE A 287 12.70 6.22 7.82
N GLY A 288 12.94 5.61 6.66
CA GLY A 288 13.76 4.41 6.51
C GLY A 288 13.00 3.12 6.83
N VAL A 289 13.18 2.09 6.00
CA VAL A 289 12.51 0.78 6.15
C VAL A 289 12.75 0.17 7.53
N LYS A 290 13.94 0.34 8.12
CA LYS A 290 14.29 -0.20 9.45
C LYS A 290 13.51 0.42 10.60
N ASN A 291 12.87 1.57 10.40
CA ASN A 291 12.09 2.28 11.40
C ASN A 291 10.58 2.06 11.27
N MET A 292 10.16 1.22 10.31
CA MET A 292 8.76 0.83 10.16
C MET A 292 8.28 0.08 11.42
N ARG A 293 7.03 0.30 11.82
CA ARG A 293 6.42 -0.29 13.01
C ARG A 293 5.08 -0.89 12.64
N ARG A 294 4.83 -2.11 13.10
CA ARG A 294 3.54 -2.76 12.97
C ARG A 294 2.43 -1.83 13.48
N PRO A 295 1.37 -1.58 12.70
CA PRO A 295 0.25 -0.78 13.17
C PRO A 295 -0.43 -1.46 14.37
N PRO A 296 -1.01 -0.70 15.30
CA PRO A 296 -1.80 -1.27 16.38
C PRO A 296 -2.91 -2.15 15.80
N VAL A 297 -3.26 -3.24 16.50
CA VAL A 297 -4.34 -4.13 16.07
C VAL A 297 -5.65 -3.32 16.06
N GLN A 298 -6.07 -2.86 14.89
CA GLN A 298 -7.45 -2.43 14.70
C GLN A 298 -8.33 -3.68 14.78
N GLY A 299 -9.41 -3.60 15.57
CA GLY A 299 -10.33 -4.71 15.80
C GLY A 299 -10.75 -5.37 14.49
N MET A 300 -10.62 -6.70 14.47
CA MET A 300 -10.99 -7.55 13.33
C MET A 300 -12.46 -7.42 12.96
#